data_AF-A0A3B9EHU6-F1
#
_entry.id   AF-A0A3B9EHU6-F1
#
_cell.length_a   1.000
_cell.length_b   1.000
_cell.length_c   1.000
_cell.angle_alpha   90.00
_cell.angle_beta   90.00
_cell.angle_gamma   90.00
#
_symmetry.space_group_name_H-M   'P 1'
#
loop_
_entity.id
_entity.type
_entity.pdbx_description
1 polymer ?
#
loop_
_entity_poly.entity_id
_entity_poly.type
_entity_poly.pdbx_seq_one_letter_code
_entity_poly.pdbx_strand_id
1 'polypeptide(L)'
;MDDDMLAPALKSALRNLVRSVVVVTAQHEGRPYAMAATAVSEVSMDPPSMLVCINRDAAIFQAIDAGSDLVLNVLSSDHEAVSRACGGGVRGGERFAIGAWDDGED
;
A
#
# COMPACT_ATOMS: atom_id res chain seq x y z
N MET A 1 -6.31 10.43 30.50
CA MET A 1 -6.97 9.66 29.41
C MET A 1 -6.46 8.25 29.58
N ASP A 2 -7.33 7.24 29.57
CA ASP A 2 -6.89 5.85 29.74
C ASP A 2 -6.10 5.43 28.49
N ASP A 3 -4.84 5.04 28.66
CA ASP A 3 -3.93 4.74 27.55
C ASP A 3 -4.44 3.55 26.71
N ASP A 4 -5.16 2.62 27.34
CA ASP A 4 -5.80 1.48 26.68
C ASP A 4 -6.87 1.89 25.65
N MET A 5 -7.38 3.12 25.75
CA MET A 5 -8.41 3.64 24.85
C MET A 5 -7.86 4.51 23.72
N LEU A 6 -6.59 4.88 23.75
CA LEU A 6 -6.01 5.80 22.78
C LEU A 6 -5.95 5.20 21.36
N ALA A 7 -5.47 3.97 21.22
CA ALA A 7 -5.35 3.34 19.91
C ALA A 7 -6.71 3.06 19.23
N PRO A 8 -7.73 2.51 19.91
CA PRO A 8 -9.08 2.40 19.35
C PRO A 8 -9.69 3.75 18.97
N ALA A 9 -9.52 4.78 19.81
CA ALA A 9 -10.02 6.13 19.52
C ALA A 9 -9.35 6.74 18.28
N LEU A 10 -8.02 6.64 18.17
CA LEU A 10 -7.27 7.10 17.00
C LEU A 10 -7.70 6.35 15.73
N LYS A 11 -7.84 5.02 15.81
CA LYS A 11 -8.32 4.22 14.68
C LYS A 11 -9.70 4.66 14.22
N SER A 12 -10.61 4.97 15.16
CA SER A 12 -11.94 5.48 14.85
C SER A 12 -11.88 6.86 14.18
N ALA A 13 -11.05 7.78 14.70
CA ALA A 13 -10.85 9.09 14.09
C ALA A 13 -10.30 8.98 12.66
N LEU A 14 -9.29 8.12 12.43
CA LEU A 14 -8.68 7.91 11.13
C LEU A 14 -9.65 7.31 10.09
N ARG A 15 -10.69 6.58 10.49
CA ARG A 15 -11.74 6.09 9.57
C ARG A 15 -12.55 7.22 8.93
N ASN A 16 -12.58 8.40 9.55
CA ASN A 16 -13.28 9.57 9.03
C ASN A 16 -12.35 10.52 8.25
N LEU A 17 -11.05 10.25 8.23
CA LEU A 17 -10.08 11.06 7.50
C LEU A 17 -10.00 10.61 6.05
N VAL A 18 -10.48 11.46 5.14
CA VAL A 18 -10.40 11.21 3.70
C VAL A 18 -8.93 11.26 3.25
N ARG A 19 -8.51 10.24 2.51
CA ARG A 19 -7.17 10.14 1.90
C ARG A 19 -7.27 9.46 0.54
N SER A 20 -6.35 9.80 -0.35
CA SER A 20 -6.14 9.03 -1.58
C SER A 20 -5.71 7.60 -1.24
N VAL A 21 -6.13 6.65 -2.08
CA VAL A 21 -5.69 5.26 -1.99
C VAL A 21 -4.64 5.02 -3.07
N VAL A 22 -3.53 4.43 -2.65
CA VAL A 22 -2.45 4.00 -3.53
C VAL A 22 -2.29 2.49 -3.34
N VAL A 23 -1.96 1.76 -4.39
CA VAL A 23 -1.47 0.39 -4.26
C VAL A 23 0.05 0.41 -4.36
N VAL A 24 0.70 -0.04 -3.29
CA VAL A 24 2.14 -0.25 -3.25
C VAL A 24 2.40 -1.64 -3.82
N THR A 25 3.22 -1.72 -4.86
CA THR A 25 3.70 -3.00 -5.40
C THR A 25 5.21 -3.15 -5.24
N ALA A 26 5.66 -4.39 -5.18
CA ALA A 26 7.07 -4.78 -5.19
C ALA A 26 7.18 -6.17 -5.80
N GLN A 27 8.35 -6.49 -6.36
CA GLN A 27 8.66 -7.83 -6.84
C GLN A 27 9.96 -8.31 -6.22
N HIS A 28 9.95 -9.52 -5.67
CA HIS A 28 11.13 -10.14 -5.08
C HIS A 28 11.24 -11.57 -5.56
N GLU A 29 12.38 -11.95 -6.13
CA GLU A 29 12.64 -13.30 -6.66
C GLU A 29 11.52 -13.81 -7.60
N GLY A 30 11.04 -12.93 -8.49
CA GLY A 30 9.96 -13.24 -9.44
C GLY A 30 8.55 -13.27 -8.84
N ARG A 31 8.41 -13.10 -7.51
CA ARG A 31 7.11 -13.08 -6.84
C ARG A 31 6.57 -11.65 -6.66
N PRO A 32 5.35 -11.34 -7.13
CA PRO A 32 4.78 -10.02 -6.99
C PRO A 32 4.02 -9.87 -5.67
N TYR A 33 4.08 -8.67 -5.10
CA TYR A 33 3.41 -8.25 -3.87
C TYR A 33 2.63 -6.97 -4.12
N ALA A 34 1.44 -6.86 -3.56
CA ALA A 34 0.61 -5.65 -3.65
C ALA A 34 -0.06 -5.35 -2.30
N MET A 35 -0.17 -4.08 -1.91
CA MET A 35 -0.86 -3.66 -0.70
C MET A 35 -1.53 -2.30 -0.93
N ALA A 36 -2.83 -2.19 -0.61
CA ALA A 36 -3.49 -0.89 -0.58
C ALA A 36 -2.97 -0.09 0.64
N ALA A 37 -2.63 1.17 0.40
CA ALA A 37 -2.07 2.08 1.40
C ALA A 37 -2.70 3.47 1.29
N THR A 38 -2.87 4.11 2.45
CA THR A 38 -3.29 5.52 2.59
C THR A 38 -2.31 6.32 3.44
N ALA A 39 -1.27 5.67 3.99
CA ALA A 39 -0.19 6.31 4.72
C ALA A 39 0.99 6.56 3.77
N VAL A 40 0.77 7.45 2.81
CA VAL A 40 1.73 7.89 1.81
C VAL A 40 1.82 9.42 1.88
N SER A 41 3.02 9.98 1.70
CA SER A 41 3.25 11.43 1.67
C SER A 41 4.44 11.79 0.78
N GLU A 42 4.37 12.94 0.12
CA GLU A 42 5.51 13.59 -0.51
C GLU A 42 6.49 14.08 0.58
N VAL A 43 7.80 13.98 0.34
CA VAL A 43 8.84 14.35 1.31
C VAL A 43 9.71 15.51 0.80
N SER A 44 10.24 15.40 -0.41
CA SER A 44 11.05 16.45 -1.04
C SER A 44 10.86 16.43 -2.55
N MET A 45 11.10 17.57 -3.19
CA MET A 45 11.20 17.70 -4.65
C MET A 45 12.65 17.82 -5.13
N ASP A 46 13.60 18.04 -4.22
CA ASP A 46 15.03 18.12 -4.53
C ASP A 46 15.86 17.48 -3.39
N PRO A 47 16.33 16.23 -3.55
CA PRO A 47 15.93 15.29 -4.60
C PRO A 47 14.46 14.83 -4.43
N PRO A 48 13.76 14.45 -5.51
CA PRO A 48 12.40 13.90 -5.43
C PRO A 48 12.32 12.68 -4.50
N SER A 49 11.41 12.70 -3.53
CA SER A 49 11.24 11.60 -2.58
C SER A 49 9.83 11.52 -1.98
N MET A 50 9.44 10.29 -1.64
CA MET A 50 8.16 9.91 -1.07
C MET A 50 8.37 9.06 0.19
N LEU A 51 7.40 9.08 1.10
CA LEU A 51 7.32 8.21 2.27
C LEU A 51 6.10 7.32 2.15
N VAL A 52 6.28 6.04 2.49
CA VAL A 52 5.20 5.07 2.71
C VAL A 52 5.37 4.39 4.06
N CYS A 53 4.30 4.28 4.83
CA CYS A 53 4.31 3.52 6.08
C CYS A 53 3.75 2.11 5.85
N ILE A 54 4.58 1.09 6.09
CA ILE A 54 4.25 -0.32 5.88
C ILE A 54 4.27 -1.04 7.23
N ASN A 55 3.23 -1.83 7.51
CA ASN A 55 3.22 -2.72 8.68
C ASN A 55 4.26 -3.83 8.47
N ARG A 56 5.12 -4.08 9.45
CA ARG A 56 6.18 -5.10 9.38
C ARG A 56 5.64 -6.52 9.22
N ASP A 57 4.42 -6.77 9.68
CA ASP A 57 3.74 -8.06 9.52
C ASP A 57 3.18 -8.28 8.10
N ALA A 58 3.16 -7.24 7.26
CA ALA A 58 2.69 -7.36 5.88
C ALA A 58 3.72 -8.14 5.04
N ALA A 59 3.26 -9.08 4.22
CA ALA A 59 4.14 -9.89 3.37
C ALA A 59 5.04 -9.03 2.43
N ILE A 60 4.55 -7.88 1.98
CA ILE A 60 5.32 -6.94 1.14
C ILE A 60 6.50 -6.30 1.89
N PHE A 61 6.44 -6.19 3.22
CA PHE A 61 7.54 -5.66 4.02
C PHE A 61 8.80 -6.51 3.85
N GLN A 62 8.67 -7.84 3.82
CA GLN A 62 9.81 -8.75 3.65
C GLN A 62 10.49 -8.56 2.30
N ALA A 63 9.72 -8.32 1.23
CA ALA A 63 10.26 -8.03 -0.10
C ALA A 63 11.08 -6.73 -0.12
N ILE A 64 10.55 -5.68 0.52
CA ILE A 64 11.20 -4.37 0.58
C ILE A 64 12.43 -4.40 1.49
N ASP A 65 12.35 -5.06 2.64
CA ASP A 65 13.47 -5.24 3.58
C ASP A 65 14.62 -6.03 2.94
N ALA A 66 14.31 -6.93 2.00
CA ALA A 66 15.28 -7.63 1.17
C ALA A 66 15.86 -6.80 0.01
N GLY A 67 15.52 -5.51 -0.10
CA GLY A 67 16.08 -4.57 -1.07
C GLY A 67 15.34 -4.47 -2.40
N SER A 68 14.09 -4.94 -2.47
CA SER A 68 13.28 -4.81 -3.69
C SER A 68 12.79 -3.37 -3.87
N ASP A 69 12.76 -2.90 -5.11
CA ASP A 69 12.14 -1.62 -5.45
C ASP A 69 10.63 -1.64 -5.16
N LEU A 70 10.10 -0.44 -4.92
CA LEU A 70 8.67 -0.22 -4.67
C LEU A 70 8.08 0.69 -5.74
N VAL A 71 6.85 0.40 -6.14
CA VAL A 71 6.07 1.21 -7.08
C VAL A 71 4.79 1.70 -6.39
N LEU A 72 4.46 2.98 -6.57
CA LEU A 72 3.24 3.61 -6.05
C LEU A 72 2.22 3.78 -7.18
N ASN A 73 1.18 2.97 -7.16
CA ASN A 73 0.10 3.00 -8.15
C ASN A 73 -1.07 3.83 -7.61
N VAL A 74 -1.19 5.09 -8.05
CA VAL A 74 -2.26 6.00 -7.62
C VAL A 74 -3.59 5.55 -8.24
N LEU A 75 -4.60 5.29 -7.41
CA LEU A 75 -5.88 4.78 -7.88
C LEU A 75 -6.88 5.90 -8.20
N SER A 76 -7.68 5.69 -9.25
CA SER A 76 -8.91 6.44 -9.51
C SER A 76 -10.11 5.75 -8.84
N SER A 77 -11.29 6.39 -8.90
CA SER A 77 -12.55 5.80 -8.44
C SER A 77 -12.88 4.47 -9.12
N ASP A 78 -12.47 4.31 -10.38
CA ASP A 78 -12.79 3.14 -11.20
C ASP A 78 -11.99 1.90 -10.76
N HIS A 79 -10.95 2.09 -9.95
CA HIS A 79 -10.10 1.03 -9.41
C HIS A 79 -10.58 0.53 -8.03
N GLU A 80 -11.85 0.71 -7.68
CA GLU A 80 -12.41 0.23 -6.41
C GLU A 80 -12.20 -1.28 -6.20
N ALA A 81 -12.34 -2.09 -7.25
CA ALA A 81 -12.12 -3.54 -7.18
C ALA A 81 -10.66 -3.88 -6.81
N VAL A 82 -9.69 -3.16 -7.41
CA VAL A 82 -8.27 -3.31 -7.10
C VAL A 82 -7.98 -2.89 -5.66
N SER A 83 -8.51 -1.74 -5.24
CA SER A 83 -8.40 -1.24 -3.87
C SER A 83 -8.87 -2.28 -2.84
N ARG A 84 -10.05 -2.87 -3.06
CA ARG A 84 -10.60 -3.93 -2.19
C ARG A 84 -9.72 -5.19 -2.18
N ALA A 85 -9.26 -5.65 -3.33
CA ALA A 85 -8.41 -6.82 -3.43
C ALA A 85 -7.08 -6.64 -2.67
N CYS A 86 -6.41 -5.52 -2.90
CA CYS A 86 -5.13 -5.17 -2.28
C CYS A 86 -5.27 -4.71 -0.82
N GLY A 87 -6.47 -4.31 -0.38
CA GLY A 87 -6.82 -3.97 1.01
C GLY A 87 -7.14 -5.17 1.90
N GLY A 88 -6.95 -6.39 1.41
CA GLY A 88 -7.15 -7.64 2.17
C GLY A 88 -8.33 -8.49 1.70
N GLY A 89 -9.06 -8.08 0.65
CA GLY A 89 -10.14 -8.88 0.06
C GLY A 89 -9.64 -10.15 -0.63
N VAL A 90 -8.38 -10.17 -1.09
CA VAL A 90 -7.76 -11.30 -1.78
C VAL A 90 -6.34 -11.57 -1.22
N ARG A 91 -5.89 -12.83 -1.26
CA ARG A 91 -4.58 -13.24 -0.72
C ARG A 91 -3.52 -13.38 -1.82
N GLY A 92 -2.29 -12.97 -1.49
CA GLY A 92 -1.11 -13.24 -2.31
C GLY A 92 -1.23 -12.73 -3.75
N GLY A 93 -0.76 -13.54 -4.70
CA GLY A 93 -0.67 -13.19 -6.13
C GLY A 93 -2.02 -13.08 -6.83
N GLU A 94 -3.11 -13.64 -6.28
CA GLU A 94 -4.47 -13.54 -6.86
C GLU A 94 -4.94 -12.08 -6.99
N ARG A 95 -4.34 -11.15 -6.23
CA ARG A 95 -4.57 -9.70 -6.37
C ARG A 95 -4.32 -9.19 -7.79
N PHE A 96 -3.33 -9.74 -8.47
CA PHE A 96 -2.94 -9.33 -9.82
C PHE A 96 -3.84 -9.89 -10.92
N ALA A 97 -4.80 -10.76 -10.58
CA ALA A 97 -5.88 -11.16 -11.49
C ALA A 97 -7.00 -10.11 -11.58
N ILE A 98 -6.94 -9.05 -10.75
CA ILE A 98 -7.92 -7.97 -10.69
C ILE A 98 -7.26 -6.68 -11.15
N GLY A 99 -7.77 -6.10 -12.24
CA GLY A 99 -7.16 -4.96 -12.92
C GLY A 99 -6.27 -5.38 -14.08
N ALA A 100 -5.62 -4.41 -14.71
CA ALA A 100 -4.61 -4.63 -15.75
C ALA A 100 -3.27 -4.21 -15.16
N TRP A 101 -2.35 -5.18 -15.03
CA TRP A 101 -1.02 -4.98 -14.46
C TRP A 101 0.03 -5.29 -15.52
N ASP A 102 1.09 -4.51 -15.52
CA ASP A 102 2.33 -4.73 -16.26
C ASP A 102 3.53 -4.69 -15.29
N ASP A 103 4.70 -5.08 -15.78
CA ASP A 103 5.97 -5.10 -15.04
C ASP A 103 6.69 -3.74 -15.01
N GLY A 104 6.14 -2.72 -15.68
CA GLY A 104 6.71 -1.38 -15.71
C GLY A 104 8.06 -1.28 -16.44
N GLU A 105 8.38 -2.21 -17.34
CA GLU A 105 9.64 -2.22 -18.11
C GLU A 105 9.67 -1.24 -19.31
N ASP A 106 8.72 -0.29 -19.40
CA ASP A 106 8.70 0.78 -20.42
C ASP A 106 9.34 2.11 -19.95
#